data_AF-A0A8S0ZJM5-F1
#
_entry.id   AF-A0A8S0ZJM5-F1
#
_cell.length_a   1.000
_cell.length_b   1.000
_cell.length_c   1.000
_cell.angle_alpha   90.00
_cell.angle_beta   90.00
_cell.angle_gamma   90.00
#
_symmetry.space_group_name_H-M   'P 1'
#
loop_
_entity.id
_entity.type
_entity.pdbx_description
1 polymer ?
#
loop_
_entity_poly.entity_id
_entity_poly.type
_entity_poly.pdbx_seq_one_letter_code
_entity_poly.pdbx_strand_id
1 'polypeptide(L)' 'MFTKCQLGPRRVRVNAVNPGPVKTELFRRGGMSNTDCEKMLKGIERSSLRGKVAGVEDVAELVIFLASDRASCINGNC' A
#
# COMPACT_ATOMS: atom_id res chain seq x y z
N MET A 1 -15.74 -14.74 3.19
CA MET A 1 -14.29 -14.73 3.47
C MET A 1 -13.64 -15.78 2.56
N PHE A 2 -12.92 -15.38 1.52
CA PHE A 2 -12.20 -16.32 0.64
C PHE A 2 -10.81 -16.53 1.23
N THR A 3 -10.49 -17.76 1.64
CA THR A 3 -9.17 -18.08 2.19
C THR A 3 -8.22 -18.45 1.06
N LYS A 4 -6.92 -18.13 1.20
CA LYS A 4 -5.82 -18.41 0.25
C LYS A 4 -5.93 -19.78 -0.42
N CYS A 5 -6.29 -20.81 0.35
CA CYS A 5 -6.36 -22.20 -0.09
C CYS A 5 -7.53 -22.49 -1.04
N GLN A 6 -8.62 -21.73 -0.98
CA GLN A 6 -9.82 -21.98 -1.79
C GLN A 6 -9.66 -21.58 -3.26
N LEU A 7 -8.80 -20.60 -3.53
CA LEU A 7 -8.62 -20.01 -4.86
C LEU A 7 -7.38 -20.54 -5.60
N GLY A 8 -6.45 -21.18 -4.89
CA GLY A 8 -5.26 -21.80 -5.47
C GLY A 8 -5.55 -22.78 -6.62
N PRO A 9 -6.51 -23.72 -6.50
CA PRO A 9 -6.86 -24.63 -7.60
C PRO A 9 -7.37 -23.91 -8.87
N ARG A 10 -7.92 -22.71 -8.72
CA ARG A 10 -8.35 -21.85 -9.83
C ARG A 10 -7.21 -20.97 -10.38
N ARG A 11 -5.99 -21.18 -9.90
CA ARG A 11 -4.79 -20.39 -10.23
C ARG A 11 -4.93 -18.90 -9.91
N VAL A 12 -5.73 -18.56 -8.89
CA VAL A 12 -5.90 -17.18 -8.43
C VAL A 12 -5.04 -16.96 -7.17
N ARG A 13 -4.25 -15.89 -7.18
CA ARG A 13 -3.42 -15.42 -6.07
C ARG A 13 -4.08 -14.22 -5.40
N VAL A 14 -3.98 -14.13 -4.07
CA VAL A 14 -4.53 -13.04 -3.27
C VAL A 14 -3.44 -12.56 -2.32
N ASN A 15 -3.14 -11.27 -2.32
CA ASN A 15 -2.20 -10.65 -1.39
C ASN A 15 -2.80 -9.32 -0.89
N ALA A 16 -2.45 -8.91 0.32
CA ALA A 16 -2.74 -7.58 0.85
C ALA A 16 -1.48 -6.72 0.78
N VAL A 17 -1.67 -5.42 0.57
CA VAL A 17 -0.61 -4.41 0.64
C VAL A 17 -1.04 -3.40 1.69
N ASN A 18 -0.27 -3.31 2.78
CA ASN A 18 -0.56 -2.44 3.91
C ASN A 18 0.51 -1.34 4.03
N PRO A 19 0.43 -0.28 3.18
CA PRO A 19 1.40 0.80 3.27
C PRO A 19 1.15 1.63 4.55
N GLY A 20 2.20 2.28 5.03
CA GLY A 20 2.04 3.41 5.95
C GLY A 20 1.33 4.60 5.25
N PRO A 21 1.41 5.82 5.81
CA PRO A 21 0.83 6.98 5.15
C PRO A 21 1.38 7.17 3.73
N VAL A 22 0.47 7.29 2.77
CA VAL A 22 0.79 7.53 1.35
C VAL A 22 0.30 8.92 0.98
N LYS A 23 1.08 9.64 0.17
CA LYS A 23 0.72 10.95 -0.39
C LYS A 23 -0.45 10.80 -1.37
N THR A 24 -1.65 10.73 -0.82
CA THR A 24 -2.91 10.63 -1.55
C THR A 24 -3.87 11.69 -1.06
N GLU A 25 -4.94 11.86 -1.80
CA GLU A 25 -6.05 12.73 -1.48
C GLU A 25 -6.92 12.20 -0.30
N LEU A 26 -6.61 11.02 0.25
CA LEU A 26 -7.43 10.34 1.26
C LEU A 26 -7.68 11.19 2.52
N PHE A 27 -6.64 11.84 3.05
CA PHE A 27 -6.77 12.62 4.28
C PHE A 27 -7.59 13.90 4.08
N ARG A 28 -7.41 14.57 2.93
CA ARG A 28 -8.21 15.75 2.58
C ARG A 28 -9.67 15.38 2.34
N ARG A 29 -9.95 14.29 1.62
CA ARG A 29 -11.31 13.72 1.49
C ARG A 29 -11.90 13.25 2.82
N GLY A 30 -11.06 12.86 3.77
CA GLY A 30 -11.43 12.51 5.14
C GLY A 30 -11.75 13.71 6.03
N GLY A 31 -11.71 14.95 5.52
CA GLY A 31 -12.08 16.17 6.24
C GLY A 31 -10.90 16.95 6.82
N MET A 32 -9.66 16.55 6.55
CA MET A 32 -8.47 17.27 7.00
C MET A 32 -8.21 18.50 6.12
N SER A 33 -7.85 19.63 6.74
CA SER A 33 -7.43 20.83 5.99
C SER A 33 -6.12 20.58 5.24
N ASN A 34 -5.86 21.34 4.17
CA ASN A 34 -4.59 21.25 3.44
C ASN A 34 -3.38 21.49 4.37
N THR A 35 -3.49 22.47 5.27
CA THR A 35 -2.45 22.80 6.24
C THR A 35 -2.18 21.68 7.24
N ASP A 36 -3.22 20.97 7.68
CA ASP A 36 -3.06 19.85 8.62
C ASP A 36 -2.51 18.61 7.91
N CYS A 37 -2.93 18.35 6.67
CA CYS A 37 -2.34 17.31 5.82
C CYS A 37 -0.84 17.54 5.64
N GLU A 38 -0.41 18.75 5.30
CA GLU A 38 1.01 19.08 5.13
C GLU A 38 1.81 18.91 6.43
N LYS A 39 1.26 19.38 7.57
CA LYS A 39 1.89 19.21 8.89
C LYS A 39 2.06 17.74 9.24
N MET A 40 1.02 16.93 9.01
CA MET A 40 1.05 15.50 9.24
C MET A 40 2.10 14.81 8.35
N LEU A 41 2.11 15.10 7.05
CA LEU A 41 3.07 14.53 6.10
C LEU A 41 4.53 14.89 6.47
N LYS A 42 4.80 16.13 6.87
CA LYS A 42 6.12 16.54 7.39
C LYS A 42 6.49 15.81 8.69
N GLY A 43 5.52 15.57 9.56
CA GLY A 43 5.70 14.76 10.78
C GLY A 43 6.14 13.33 10.45
N ILE A 44 5.41 12.68 9.53
CA ILE A 44 5.69 11.32 9.06
C ILE A 44 7.05 11.25 8.37
N GLU A 45 7.39 12.24 7.55
CA GLU A 45 8.69 12.33 6.88
C GLU A 45 9.85 12.30 7.89
N ARG A 46 9.73 13.05 8.99
CA ARG A 46 10.75 13.08 10.05
C ARG A 46 10.82 11.80 10.87
N SER A 47 9.69 11.14 11.13
CA SER A 47 9.66 9.89 11.91
C SER A 47 9.93 8.63 11.07
N SER A 48 9.85 8.74 9.74
CA SER A 48 10.12 7.65 8.81
C SER A 48 11.60 7.29 8.83
N LEU A 49 11.90 5.99 8.91
CA LEU A 49 13.28 5.47 8.85
C LEU A 49 14.03 5.90 7.58
N ARG A 50 13.30 6.15 6.49
CA ARG A 50 13.87 6.55 5.20
C ARG A 50 13.80 8.06 4.96
N GLY A 51 13.32 8.84 5.94
CA GLY A 51 13.16 10.28 5.79
C GLY A 51 12.20 10.67 4.66
N LYS A 52 11.29 9.77 4.26
CA LYS A 52 10.35 10.00 3.15
C LYS A 52 8.96 9.46 3.48
N VAL A 53 7.93 10.14 2.98
CA VAL A 53 6.57 9.61 2.87
C VAL A 53 6.39 8.96 1.50
N ALA A 54 5.77 7.78 1.46
CA ALA A 54 5.55 7.05 0.21
C ALA A 54 4.62 7.81 -0.75
N GLY A 55 4.95 7.74 -2.05
CA GLY A 55 4.07 8.17 -3.14
C GLY A 55 3.12 7.05 -3.59
N VAL A 56 2.20 7.37 -4.49
CA VAL A 56 1.30 6.36 -5.08
C VAL A 56 2.08 5.36 -5.93
N GLU A 57 3.17 5.81 -6.55
CA GLU A 57 4.07 5.01 -7.37
C GLU A 57 4.79 3.95 -6.53
N ASP A 58 5.22 4.27 -5.31
CA ASP A 58 5.86 3.30 -4.40
C ASP A 58 4.91 2.11 -4.10
N VAL A 59 3.60 2.37 -3.97
CA VAL A 59 2.58 1.33 -3.76
C VAL A 59 2.26 0.60 -5.06
N ALA A 60 2.09 1.34 -6.15
CA ALA A 60 1.76 0.79 -7.46
C ALA A 60 2.81 -0.21 -7.94
N GLU A 61 4.10 0.10 -7.78
CA GLU A 61 5.20 -0.80 -8.15
C GLU A 61 5.12 -2.14 -7.41
N LEU A 62 4.82 -2.13 -6.11
CA LEU A 62 4.64 -3.36 -5.34
C LEU A 62 3.41 -4.15 -5.82
N VAL A 63 2.30 -3.47 -6.09
CA VAL A 63 1.09 -4.11 -6.62
C VAL A 63 1.36 -4.73 -7.99
N ILE A 64 2.06 -4.03 -8.89
CA ILE A 64 2.45 -4.53 -10.21
C ILE A 64 3.36 -5.75 -10.07
N PHE A 65 4.35 -5.71 -9.17
CA PHE A 65 5.19 -6.87 -8.87
C PHE A 65 4.36 -8.06 -8.40
N LEU A 66 3.47 -7.86 -7.44
CA LEU A 66 2.57 -8.90 -6.94
C LEU A 66 1.61 -9.42 -8.00
N ALA A 67 1.19 -8.60 -8.96
CA ALA A 67 0.35 -9.02 -10.09
C ALA A 67 1.12 -9.80 -11.16
N SER A 68 2.43 -9.57 -11.28
CA SER A 68 3.28 -10.20 -12.30
C SER A 68 3.58 -11.68 -12.04
N ASP A 69 4.02 -12.39 -13.08
CA ASP A 69 4.48 -13.78 -13.00
C ASP A 69 5.71 -13.96 -12.10
N ARG A 70 6.47 -12.89 -11.85
CA ARG A 70 7.62 -12.90 -10.93
C ARG A 70 7.20 -13.21 -9.49
N ALA A 71 5.94 -12.98 -9.14
CA ALA A 71 5.36 -13.28 -7.84
C ALA A 71 4.53 -14.58 -7.85
N SER A 72 4.79 -15.52 -8.76
CA SER A 72 4.03 -16.77 -8.94
C SER A 72 3.91 -17.62 -7.66
N CYS A 73 4.94 -17.60 -6.80
CA CYS A 73 4.94 -18.31 -5.52
C CYS A 73 4.52 -17.43 -4.32
N ILE A 74 4.12 -16.17 -4.54
CA ILE A 74 3.71 -15.23 -3.49
C ILE A 74 2.19 -15.16 -3.43
N ASN A 75 1.63 -15.70 -2.35
CA ASN A 75 0.19 -15.77 -2.12
C ASN A 75 -0.14 -15.74 -0.62
N GLY A 76 -1.21 -15.04 -0.23
CA GLY A 76 -1.76 -14.93 1.12
C GLY A 76 -0.86 -14.22 2.13
N ASN A 77 -0.09 -13.25 1.67
CA ASN A 77 0.73 -12.39 2.55
C ASN A 77 0.03 -11.04 2.79
N CYS A 78 0.44 -10.36 3.87
CA CYS A 78 0.04 -9.01 4.25
C CYS A 78 1.25 -8.13 4.56
#